data_AF-A0A2T5JHE5-F1
#
_entry.id   AF-A0A2T5JHE5-F1
#
_cell.length_a   1.000
_cell.length_b   1.000
_cell.length_c   1.000
_cell.angle_alpha   90.00
_cell.angle_beta   90.00
_cell.angle_gamma   90.00
#
_symmetry.space_group_name_H-M   'P 1'
#
loop_
_entity.id
_entity.type
_entity.pdbx_description
1 polymer ?
#
loop_
_entity_poly.entity_id
_entity_poly.type
_entity_poly.pdbx_seq_one_letter_code
_entity_poly.pdbx_strand_id
1 'polypeptide(L)'
;MADKHQEYLAAREKWVHEDQLINHRLTWLLVSQTLLFAAYGALLQTPDDRPYFSKICQMLPVIPALGIGVALMLLLSIISACCALHILRKKTGFLLAVSDNTHFGGLIAPILLPLFFVGAWAWILIL
;
A
#
# COMPACT_ATOMS: atom_id res chain seq x y z
N MET A 1 3.50 -38.51 12.95
CA MET A 1 4.42 -37.67 12.13
C MET A 1 3.72 -37.02 10.94
N ALA A 2 2.75 -37.67 10.27
CA ALA A 2 1.99 -37.07 9.16
C ALA A 2 1.23 -35.78 9.52
N ASP A 3 0.70 -35.70 10.74
CA ASP A 3 -0.10 -34.58 11.24
C ASP A 3 0.65 -33.24 11.26
N LYS A 4 1.84 -33.20 11.89
CA LYS A 4 2.70 -31.99 11.94
C LYS A 4 3.15 -31.50 10.56
N HIS A 5 3.30 -32.40 9.59
CA HIS A 5 3.66 -32.03 8.23
C HIS A 5 2.49 -31.33 7.52
N GLN A 6 1.26 -31.81 7.71
CA GLN A 6 0.07 -31.15 7.18
C GLN A 6 -0.18 -29.79 7.84
N GLU A 7 -0.01 -29.68 9.15
CA GLU A 7 -0.10 -28.39 9.86
C GLU A 7 0.93 -27.38 9.35
N TYR A 8 2.17 -27.82 9.12
CA TYR A 8 3.22 -26.98 8.51
C TYR A 8 2.83 -26.51 7.11
N LEU A 9 2.36 -27.41 6.25
CA LEU A 9 1.95 -27.07 4.88
C LEU A 9 0.82 -26.05 4.88
N ALA A 10 -0.21 -26.26 5.71
CA ALA A 10 -1.33 -25.32 5.84
C ALA A 10 -0.89 -23.95 6.38
N ALA A 11 0.02 -23.93 7.35
CA ALA A 11 0.57 -22.68 7.89
C ALA A 11 1.40 -21.93 6.84
N ARG A 12 2.21 -22.65 6.06
CA ARG A 12 3.03 -22.09 4.99
C ARG A 12 2.17 -21.54 3.85
N GLU A 13 1.13 -22.26 3.44
CA GLU A 13 0.20 -21.81 2.41
C GLU A 13 -0.48 -20.51 2.80
N LYS A 14 -1.00 -20.42 4.04
CA LYS A 14 -1.58 -19.18 4.57
C LYS A 14 -0.57 -18.03 4.60
N TRP A 15 0.67 -18.30 5.02
CA TRP A 15 1.72 -17.29 5.04
C TRP A 15 2.00 -16.73 3.65
N VAL A 16 2.18 -17.61 2.66
CA VAL A 16 2.44 -17.23 1.26
C VAL A 16 1.25 -16.45 0.69
N HIS A 17 0.02 -16.86 1.00
CA HIS A 17 -1.17 -16.17 0.55
C HIS A 17 -1.25 -14.73 1.07
N GLU A 18 -1.01 -14.51 2.37
CA GLU A 18 -1.00 -13.17 2.96
C GLU A 18 0.13 -12.28 2.40
N ASP A 19 1.33 -12.85 2.19
CA ASP A 19 2.44 -12.12 1.58
C ASP A 19 2.13 -11.69 0.13
N GLN A 20 1.54 -12.58 -0.67
CA GLN A 20 1.08 -12.26 -2.02
C GLN A 20 -0.02 -11.19 -2.01
N LEU A 21 -0.92 -11.23 -1.04
CA LEU A 21 -1.99 -10.25 -0.90
C LEU A 21 -1.42 -8.85 -0.59
N ILE A 22 -0.41 -8.75 0.27
CA ILE A 22 0.31 -7.50 0.54
C ILE A 22 1.00 -6.99 -0.73
N ASN A 23 1.73 -7.85 -1.44
CA ASN A 23 2.41 -7.47 -2.69
C ASN A 23 1.44 -7.00 -3.78
N HIS A 24 0.28 -7.63 -3.89
CA HIS A 24 -0.76 -7.21 -4.82
C HIS A 24 -1.30 -5.81 -4.48
N ARG A 25 -1.54 -5.54 -3.19
CA ARG A 25 -1.99 -4.22 -2.71
C ARG A 25 -0.95 -3.13 -2.94
N LEU A 26 0.33 -3.44 -2.74
CA LEU A 26 1.41 -2.50 -3.03
C LEU A 26 1.54 -2.20 -4.53
N THR A 27 1.37 -3.21 -5.38
CA THR A 27 1.32 -3.01 -6.82
C THR A 27 0.18 -2.06 -7.20
N TRP A 28 -1.03 -2.28 -6.66
CA TRP A 28 -2.17 -1.38 -6.91
C TRP A 28 -1.95 0.03 -6.35
N LEU A 29 -1.29 0.16 -5.20
CA LEU A 29 -0.88 1.46 -4.69
C LEU A 29 0.06 2.15 -5.69
N LEU A 30 1.16 1.52 -6.08
CA LEU A 30 2.13 2.11 -7.00
C LEU A 30 1.50 2.53 -8.34
N VAL A 31 0.68 1.67 -8.93
CA VAL A 31 -0.01 1.96 -10.20
C VAL A 31 -0.96 3.14 -10.05
N SER A 32 -1.83 3.13 -9.03
CA SER A 32 -2.79 4.23 -8.81
C SER A 32 -2.11 5.55 -8.54
N GLN A 33 -1.08 5.57 -7.69
CA GLN A 33 -0.32 6.78 -7.35
C GLN A 33 0.40 7.34 -8.59
N THR A 34 1.04 6.48 -9.40
CA THR A 34 1.70 6.90 -10.64
C THR A 34 0.71 7.54 -11.61
N LEU A 35 -0.48 6.95 -11.78
CA LEU A 35 -1.53 7.52 -12.64
C LEU A 35 -2.02 8.87 -12.11
N LEU A 36 -2.22 9.00 -10.80
CA LEU A 36 -2.65 10.26 -10.18
C LEU A 36 -1.59 11.36 -10.32
N PHE A 37 -0.31 11.06 -10.13
CA PHE A 37 0.77 12.03 -10.35
C PHE A 37 0.89 12.45 -11.82
N ALA A 38 0.77 11.50 -12.75
CA ALA A 38 0.77 11.82 -14.17
C ALA A 38 -0.42 12.72 -14.55
N ALA A 39 -1.62 12.42 -14.04
CA ALA A 39 -2.80 13.25 -14.25
C ALA A 39 -2.63 14.65 -13.64
N TYR A 40 -2.09 14.74 -12.41
CA TYR A 40 -1.81 16.01 -11.75
C TYR A 40 -0.82 16.87 -12.54
N GLY A 41 0.30 16.28 -13.00
CA GLY A 41 1.29 16.96 -13.83
C GLY A 41 0.72 17.44 -15.17
N ALA A 42 -0.15 16.66 -15.80
CA ALA A 42 -0.83 17.06 -17.04
C ALA A 42 -1.77 18.25 -16.82
N LEU A 43 -2.46 18.32 -15.67
CA LEU A 43 -3.30 19.48 -15.35
C LEU A 43 -2.49 20.75 -15.13
N LEU A 44 -1.33 20.64 -14.45
CA LEU A 44 -0.44 21.79 -14.23
C LEU A 44 0.13 22.39 -15.52
N GLN A 45 0.22 21.61 -16.60
CA GLN A 45 0.70 22.08 -17.91
C GLN A 45 -0.42 22.71 -18.77
N THR A 46 -1.65 22.81 -18.26
CA THR A 46 -2.77 23.34 -19.04
C THR A 46 -2.69 24.86 -19.14
N PRO A 47 -2.69 25.45 -20.36
CA PRO A 47 -2.68 26.91 -20.54
C PRO A 47 -3.92 27.61 -19.98
N ASP A 48 -3.71 28.83 -19.50
CA ASP A 48 -4.73 29.69 -18.86
C ASP A 48 -5.83 30.18 -19.83
N ASP A 49 -5.62 30.04 -21.14
CA ASP A 49 -6.52 30.55 -22.19
C ASP A 49 -7.74 29.67 -22.45
N ARG A 50 -7.82 28.49 -21.81
CA ARG A 50 -8.87 27.52 -22.10
C ARG A 50 -10.20 27.93 -21.46
N PRO A 51 -11.34 27.74 -22.17
CA PRO A 51 -12.67 28.09 -21.67
C PRO A 51 -13.09 27.31 -20.40
N TYR A 52 -12.35 26.26 -20.02
CA TYR A 52 -12.60 25.42 -18.85
C TYR A 52 -11.53 25.54 -17.76
N PHE A 53 -10.60 26.49 -17.87
CA PHE A 53 -9.50 26.65 -16.92
C PHE A 53 -9.97 26.76 -15.46
N SER A 54 -11.05 27.51 -15.20
CA SER A 54 -11.63 27.63 -13.85
C SER A 54 -12.10 26.27 -13.28
N LYS A 55 -12.67 25.40 -14.11
CA LYS A 55 -13.07 24.05 -13.67
C LYS A 55 -11.86 23.15 -13.43
N ILE A 56 -10.80 23.32 -14.23
CA ILE A 56 -9.53 22.60 -14.07
C ILE A 56 -8.85 22.98 -12.73
N CYS A 57 -8.84 24.27 -12.38
CA CYS A 57 -8.35 24.74 -11.09
C CYS A 57 -9.13 24.14 -9.91
N GLN A 58 -10.45 23.94 -10.05
CA GLN A 58 -11.25 23.28 -9.01
C GLN A 58 -10.94 21.78 -8.87
N MET A 59 -10.50 21.11 -9.93
CA MET A 59 -10.09 19.70 -9.91
C MET A 59 -8.68 19.50 -9.35
N LEU A 60 -7.86 20.54 -9.35
CA LEU A 60 -6.47 20.50 -8.90
C LEU A 60 -6.29 19.97 -7.45
N PRO A 61 -7.07 20.39 -6.43
CA PRO A 61 -6.97 19.82 -5.09
C PRO A 61 -7.65 18.44 -4.95
N VAL A 62 -8.56 18.09 -5.86
CA VAL A 62 -9.30 16.82 -5.78
C VAL A 62 -8.38 15.63 -6.03
N ILE A 63 -7.43 15.75 -6.97
CA ILE A 63 -6.50 14.66 -7.29
C ILE A 63 -5.61 14.29 -6.10
N PRO A 64 -4.92 15.25 -5.44
CA PRO A 64 -4.18 14.97 -4.21
C PRO A 64 -5.05 14.40 -3.09
N ALA A 65 -6.27 14.92 -2.90
CA ALA A 65 -7.19 14.38 -1.89
C ALA A 65 -7.54 12.90 -2.16
N LEU A 66 -7.78 12.54 -3.42
CA LEU A 66 -7.97 11.15 -3.84
C LEU A 66 -6.70 10.31 -3.63
N GLY A 67 -5.52 10.86 -3.93
CA GLY A 67 -4.23 10.21 -3.69
C GLY A 67 -4.01 9.84 -2.23
N ILE A 68 -4.28 10.78 -1.32
CA ILE A 68 -4.26 10.55 0.14
C ILE A 68 -5.29 9.48 0.52
N GLY A 69 -6.53 9.61 0.03
CA GLY A 69 -7.60 8.66 0.35
C GLY A 69 -7.24 7.22 -0.02
N VAL A 70 -6.77 6.99 -1.26
CA VAL A 70 -6.34 5.67 -1.73
C VAL A 70 -5.15 5.16 -0.93
N ALA A 71 -4.16 6.00 -0.63
CA ALA A 71 -2.99 5.61 0.14
C ALA A 71 -3.37 5.20 1.58
N LEU A 72 -4.27 5.93 2.24
CA LEU A 72 -4.77 5.58 3.57
C LEU A 72 -5.59 4.29 3.59
N MET A 73 -6.49 4.11 2.60
CA MET A 73 -7.27 2.87 2.49
C MET A 73 -6.37 1.64 2.33
N LEU A 74 -5.33 1.75 1.49
CA LEU A 74 -4.37 0.66 1.30
C LEU A 74 -3.47 0.46 2.52
N LEU A 75 -3.09 1.53 3.23
CA LEU A 75 -2.35 1.42 4.49
C LEU A 75 -3.14 0.63 5.54
N LEU A 76 -4.43 0.95 5.74
CA LEU A 76 -5.29 0.21 6.67
C LEU A 76 -5.42 -1.27 6.27
N SER A 77 -5.55 -1.53 4.97
CA SER A 77 -5.61 -2.89 4.43
C SER A 77 -4.32 -3.67 4.71
N ILE A 78 -3.16 -3.05 4.47
CA ILE A 78 -1.85 -3.65 4.72
C ILE A 78 -1.64 -3.91 6.22
N ILE A 79 -1.99 -2.96 7.09
CA ILE A 79 -1.92 -3.14 8.56
C ILE A 79 -2.75 -4.35 8.98
N SER A 80 -3.96 -4.53 8.43
CA SER A 80 -4.81 -5.69 8.72
C SER A 80 -4.13 -7.02 8.33
N ALA A 81 -3.50 -7.10 7.15
CA ALA A 81 -2.75 -8.29 6.74
C ALA A 81 -1.50 -8.52 7.61
N CYS A 82 -0.81 -7.46 8.01
CA CYS A 82 0.33 -7.56 8.93
C CYS A 82 -0.09 -8.09 10.30
N CYS A 83 -1.24 -7.66 10.82
CA CYS A 83 -1.82 -8.19 12.05
C CYS A 83 -2.16 -9.69 11.90
N ALA A 84 -2.73 -10.09 10.76
CA ALA A 84 -3.02 -11.50 10.47
C ALA A 84 -1.74 -12.35 10.44
N LEU A 85 -0.68 -11.87 9.79
CA LEU A 85 0.64 -12.51 9.77
C LEU A 85 1.27 -12.60 11.17
N HIS A 86 1.13 -11.55 11.99
CA HIS A 86 1.63 -11.56 13.36
C HIS A 86 0.90 -12.59 14.24
N ILE A 87 -0.43 -12.70 14.10
CA ILE A 87 -1.23 -13.71 14.80
C ILE A 87 -0.86 -15.12 14.32
N LEU A 88 -0.66 -15.31 13.01
CA LEU A 88 -0.24 -16.59 12.43
C LEU A 88 1.13 -16.99 12.99
N ARG A 89 2.10 -16.07 12.99
CA ARG A 89 3.42 -16.27 13.59
C ARG A 89 3.33 -16.67 15.06
N LYS A 90 2.47 -16.03 15.85
CA LYS A 90 2.32 -16.39 17.28
C LYS A 90 1.81 -17.83 17.45
N LYS A 91 1.00 -18.33 16.51
CA LYS A 91 0.44 -19.69 16.55
C LYS A 91 1.38 -20.76 15.96
N THR A 92 2.12 -20.45 14.90
CA THR A 92 2.89 -21.42 14.11
C THR A 92 4.36 -21.06 13.94
N GLY A 93 4.86 -20.05 14.65
CA GLY A 93 6.21 -19.48 14.47
C GLY A 93 7.35 -20.47 14.65
N PHE A 94 7.17 -21.48 15.51
CA PHE A 94 8.14 -22.58 15.65
C PHE A 94 8.21 -23.48 14.41
N LEU A 95 7.12 -23.63 13.66
CA LEU A 95 7.03 -24.48 12.47
C LEU A 95 7.62 -23.81 11.22
N LEU A 96 7.57 -22.48 11.14
CA LEU A 96 7.95 -21.74 9.93
C LEU A 96 9.43 -21.33 9.88
N ALA A 97 10.18 -21.45 10.99
CA ALA A 97 11.63 -21.22 11.08
C ALA A 97 12.13 -19.88 10.45
N VAL A 98 11.30 -18.83 10.47
CA VAL A 98 11.65 -17.52 9.91
C VAL A 98 12.31 -16.64 10.98
N SER A 99 13.49 -16.09 10.69
CA SER A 99 14.20 -15.18 11.60
C SER A 99 13.37 -13.91 11.90
N ASP A 100 13.46 -13.38 13.12
CA ASP A 100 12.74 -12.15 13.53
C ASP A 100 13.13 -10.95 12.67
N ASN A 101 14.40 -10.87 12.24
CA ASN A 101 14.93 -9.73 11.48
C ASN A 101 14.39 -9.68 10.06
N THR A 102 14.23 -10.83 9.38
CA THR A 102 13.72 -10.87 8.01
C THR A 102 12.26 -10.43 7.92
N HIS A 103 11.48 -10.73 8.96
CA HIS A 103 10.08 -10.31 9.05
C HIS A 103 9.94 -8.81 9.29
N PHE A 104 10.75 -8.24 10.20
CA PHE A 104 10.75 -6.80 10.42
C PHE A 104 11.19 -6.03 9.17
N GLY A 105 12.23 -6.51 8.49
CA GLY A 105 12.68 -5.93 7.22
C GLY A 105 11.60 -5.96 6.13
N GLY A 106 10.87 -7.08 6.02
CA GLY A 106 9.76 -7.24 5.07
C GLY A 106 8.57 -6.32 5.32
N LEU A 107 8.36 -5.84 6.56
CA LEU A 107 7.25 -4.96 6.93
C LEU A 107 7.55 -3.47 6.71
N ILE A 108 8.81 -3.08 6.54
CA ILE A 108 9.19 -1.68 6.34
C ILE A 108 8.61 -1.15 5.03
N ALA A 109 8.84 -1.84 3.91
CA ALA A 109 8.37 -1.37 2.61
C ALA A 109 6.83 -1.24 2.51
N PRO A 110 6.02 -2.22 2.97
CA PRO A 110 4.57 -2.13 2.92
C PRO A 110 3.96 -0.96 3.71
N ILE A 111 4.61 -0.54 4.80
CA ILE A 111 4.09 0.53 5.68
C ILE A 111 4.65 1.89 5.24
N LEU A 112 5.94 1.96 4.95
CA LEU A 112 6.61 3.21 4.61
C LEU A 112 6.13 3.77 3.27
N LEU A 113 5.86 2.90 2.30
CA LEU A 113 5.48 3.31 0.96
C LEU A 113 4.11 4.05 0.91
N PRO A 114 3.02 3.55 1.52
CA PRO A 114 1.79 4.33 1.66
C PRO A 114 1.97 5.65 2.41
N LEU A 115 2.73 5.64 3.53
CA LEU A 115 3.00 6.85 4.31
C LEU A 115 3.74 7.90 3.50
N PHE A 116 4.71 7.48 2.69
CA PHE A 116 5.44 8.34 1.78
C PHE A 116 4.50 9.04 0.78
N PHE A 117 3.57 8.29 0.17
CA PHE A 117 2.59 8.88 -0.76
C PHE A 117 1.61 9.83 -0.07
N VAL A 118 1.14 9.51 1.14
CA VAL A 118 0.32 10.44 1.94
C VAL A 118 1.08 11.74 2.18
N GLY A 119 2.35 11.65 2.59
CA GLY A 119 3.20 12.82 2.80
C GLY A 119 3.42 13.64 1.54
N ALA A 120 3.66 12.99 0.40
CA ALA A 120 3.85 13.64 -0.89
C ALA A 120 2.61 14.43 -1.33
N TRP A 121 1.42 13.84 -1.22
CA TRP A 121 0.18 14.55 -1.57
C TRP A 121 -0.21 15.64 -0.58
N ALA A 122 0.02 15.41 0.72
CA ALA A 122 -0.21 16.43 1.73
C ALA A 122 0.70 17.65 1.50
N TRP A 123 1.97 17.42 1.14
CA TRP A 123 2.89 18.48 0.76
C TRP A 123 2.37 19.29 -0.44
N ILE A 124 1.89 18.62 -1.49
CA ILE A 124 1.32 19.27 -2.67
C ILE A 124 0.05 20.08 -2.35
N LEU A 125 -0.78 19.64 -1.40
CA LEU A 125 -1.99 20.38 -1.01
C LEU A 125 -1.72 21.63 -0.19
N ILE A 126 -0.60 21.66 0.54
CA ILE A 126 -0.21 22.78 1.40
C ILE A 126 0.52 23.87 0.60
N LEU A 127 1.19 23.48 -0.48
CA LEU A 127 1.98 24.34 -1.37
C LEU A 127 1.08 25.17 -2.29
#